data_AF-A0A0N0U9N4-F1
#
_entry.id   AF-A0A0N0U9N4-F1
#
_cell.length_a   1.000
_cell.length_b   1.000
_cell.length_c   1.000
_cell.angle_alpha   90.00
_cell.angle_beta   90.00
_cell.angle_gamma   90.00
#
_symmetry.space_group_name_H-M   'P 1'
#
loop_
_entity.id
_entity.type
_entity.pdbx_description
1 polymer ?
#
loop_
_entity_poly.entity_id
_entity_poly.type
_entity_poly.pdbx_seq_one_letter_code
_entity_poly.pdbx_strand_id
1 'polypeptide(L)'
;MTAAAVPSLSGVATAHFPVEIAIEIQPENAENFIDLSDHETVTVVVKQSEVINSDGDSETFDPTDRPVRYRFGSRLALEDGEGARPVDDGEIREAENDSADDHSSLVLTFPVDEMGLDGGEETAWLYWERDDSGHHGYAGFDSVRVYRGYARGSGLIEQLQQLLEGETGSSSD
;
A
#
# COMPACT_ATOMS: atom_id res chain seq x y z
N MET A 1 7.54 -24.00 53.68
CA MET A 1 8.36 -23.53 52.55
C MET A 1 7.39 -23.09 51.47
N THR A 2 7.36 -21.80 51.15
CA THR A 2 6.40 -21.20 50.21
C THR A 2 7.13 -20.98 48.90
N ALA A 3 6.79 -21.75 47.86
CA ALA A 3 7.38 -21.59 46.54
C ALA A 3 6.73 -20.38 45.85
N ALA A 4 7.53 -19.37 45.50
CA ALA A 4 7.09 -18.26 44.66
C ALA A 4 7.13 -18.72 43.20
N ALA A 5 5.96 -18.75 42.54
CA ALA A 5 5.88 -18.95 41.10
C ALA A 5 6.36 -17.67 40.41
N VAL A 6 7.42 -17.77 39.60
CA VAL A 6 7.85 -16.69 38.72
C VAL A 6 6.86 -16.58 37.55
N PRO A 7 6.29 -15.41 37.25
CA PRO A 7 5.51 -15.24 36.03
C PRO A 7 6.48 -15.32 34.85
N SER A 8 6.28 -16.30 33.98
CA SER A 8 6.88 -16.34 32.65
C SER A 8 6.27 -15.20 31.84
N LEU A 9 6.97 -14.07 31.77
CA LEU A 9 6.72 -13.01 30.81
C LEU A 9 6.87 -13.63 29.41
N SER A 10 5.74 -13.88 28.74
CA SER A 10 5.74 -14.23 27.31
C SER A 10 6.46 -13.12 26.57
N GLY A 11 7.53 -13.49 25.88
CA GLY A 11 8.33 -12.56 25.09
C GLY A 11 7.44 -11.85 24.08
N VAL A 12 7.52 -10.53 24.05
CA VAL A 12 7.04 -9.76 22.91
C VAL A 12 7.95 -10.18 21.76
N ALA A 13 7.43 -11.02 20.87
CA ALA A 13 8.04 -11.21 19.57
C ALA A 13 7.88 -9.86 18.85
N THR A 14 8.88 -8.98 19.00
CA THR A 14 9.09 -7.93 18.01
C THR A 14 9.36 -8.65 16.71
N ALA A 15 8.37 -8.69 15.83
CA ALA A 15 8.55 -9.16 14.47
C ALA A 15 9.54 -8.20 13.79
N HIS A 16 10.83 -8.54 13.87
CA HIS A 16 11.77 -8.14 12.83
C HIS A 16 11.25 -8.83 11.57
N PHE A 17 10.72 -8.07 10.61
CA PHE A 17 10.41 -8.59 9.28
C PHE A 17 11.58 -8.26 8.34
N PRO A 18 12.71 -9.00 8.34
CA PRO A 18 13.67 -8.88 7.26
C PRO A 18 13.22 -9.79 6.12
N VAL A 19 12.12 -9.45 5.44
CA VAL A 19 11.78 -10.09 4.17
C VAL A 19 11.00 -9.11 3.30
N GLU A 20 11.69 -8.53 2.32
CA GLU A 20 11.16 -7.51 1.40
C GLU A 20 11.14 -8.11 -0.01
N ILE A 21 9.95 -8.44 -0.53
CA ILE A 21 9.78 -8.56 -1.99
C ILE A 21 9.97 -7.17 -2.58
N ALA A 22 10.69 -7.09 -3.70
CA ALA A 22 10.95 -5.82 -4.36
C ALA A 22 9.68 -5.30 -5.03
N ILE A 23 9.26 -4.08 -4.67
CA ILE A 23 8.11 -3.42 -5.28
C ILE A 23 8.47 -2.02 -5.76
N GLU A 24 7.67 -1.48 -6.67
CA GLU A 24 7.73 -0.08 -7.10
C GLU A 24 6.30 0.46 -7.19
N ILE A 25 6.02 1.54 -6.46
CA ILE A 25 4.71 2.18 -6.46
C ILE A 25 4.68 3.27 -7.53
N GLN A 26 3.68 3.25 -8.40
CA GLN A 26 3.51 4.22 -9.49
C GLN A 26 4.77 4.31 -10.35
N PRO A 27 5.18 3.17 -10.98
CA PRO A 27 6.35 3.14 -11.84
C PRO A 27 6.21 4.24 -12.89
N GLU A 28 7.31 4.87 -13.30
CA GLU A 28 7.38 6.03 -14.21
C GLU A 28 7.30 7.42 -13.57
N ASN A 29 7.05 7.53 -12.26
CA ASN A 29 7.17 8.81 -11.55
C ASN A 29 8.58 9.03 -11.01
N ALA A 30 9.05 10.28 -11.06
CA ALA A 30 10.35 10.66 -10.49
C ALA A 30 10.37 10.58 -8.95
N GLU A 31 9.21 10.82 -8.32
CA GLU A 31 8.94 10.56 -6.92
C GLU A 31 7.59 9.83 -6.82
N ASN A 32 7.53 8.77 -6.02
CA ASN A 32 6.29 8.02 -5.84
C ASN A 32 5.28 8.86 -5.05
N PHE A 33 4.09 9.07 -5.61
CA PHE A 33 3.01 9.74 -4.89
C PHE A 33 1.64 9.11 -5.17
N ILE A 34 0.74 9.27 -4.22
CA ILE A 34 -0.67 8.87 -4.34
C ILE A 34 -1.52 10.08 -3.97
N ASP A 35 -2.25 10.64 -4.93
CA ASP A 35 -3.26 11.66 -4.64
C ASP A 35 -4.62 10.98 -4.47
N LEU A 36 -5.09 10.89 -3.23
CA LEU A 36 -6.34 10.21 -2.87
C LEU A 36 -7.59 10.94 -3.43
N SER A 37 -7.45 12.17 -3.92
CA SER A 37 -8.55 12.94 -4.51
C SER A 37 -8.59 12.90 -6.02
N ASP A 38 -7.45 12.68 -6.67
CA ASP A 38 -7.33 12.65 -8.13
C ASP A 38 -7.12 11.24 -8.69
N HIS A 39 -6.62 10.27 -7.90
CA HIS A 39 -6.43 8.88 -8.33
C HIS A 39 -7.54 7.98 -7.79
N GLU A 40 -8.19 7.22 -8.70
CA GLU A 40 -9.12 6.15 -8.33
C GLU A 40 -8.37 4.83 -8.03
N THR A 41 -7.20 4.66 -8.63
CA THR A 41 -6.37 3.45 -8.50
C THR A 41 -4.89 3.78 -8.36
N VAL A 42 -4.12 2.84 -7.81
CA VAL A 42 -2.66 2.90 -7.72
C VAL A 42 -2.05 1.68 -8.41
N THR A 43 -1.07 1.93 -9.26
CA THR A 43 -0.28 0.87 -9.91
C THR A 43 0.90 0.50 -9.03
N VAL A 44 1.14 -0.80 -8.85
CA VAL A 44 2.29 -1.34 -8.12
C VAL A 44 2.94 -2.43 -8.97
N VAL A 45 4.25 -2.33 -9.17
CA VAL A 45 5.05 -3.37 -9.83
C VAL A 45 5.68 -4.24 -8.77
N VAL A 46 5.50 -5.54 -8.88
CA VAL A 46 6.24 -6.54 -8.10
C VAL A 46 7.35 -7.09 -8.97
N LYS A 47 8.59 -6.98 -8.49
CA LYS A 47 9.79 -7.45 -9.19
C LYS A 47 10.22 -8.79 -8.62
N GLN A 48 10.92 -9.57 -9.44
CA GLN A 48 11.64 -10.72 -8.94
C GLN A 48 12.69 -10.27 -7.92
N SER A 49 12.82 -11.00 -6.82
CA SER A 49 13.79 -10.69 -5.76
C SER A 49 14.28 -11.95 -5.05
N GLU A 50 15.49 -11.91 -4.51
CA GLU A 50 15.94 -12.94 -3.56
C GLU A 50 15.34 -12.65 -2.18
N VAL A 51 14.71 -13.66 -1.58
CA VAL A 51 14.07 -13.58 -0.27
C VAL A 51 14.58 -14.70 0.62
N ILE A 52 14.58 -14.48 1.93
CA ILE A 52 14.86 -15.53 2.91
C ILE A 52 13.54 -16.19 3.31
N ASN A 53 13.43 -17.49 3.13
CA ASN A 53 12.24 -18.24 3.49
C ASN A 53 12.15 -18.50 5.00
N SER A 54 11.06 -19.15 5.44
CA SER A 54 10.84 -19.46 6.87
C SER A 54 11.89 -20.36 7.50
N ASP A 55 12.63 -21.13 6.69
CA ASP A 55 13.68 -22.03 7.15
C ASP A 55 15.04 -21.31 7.25
N GLY A 56 15.13 -20.04 6.83
CA GLY A 56 16.35 -19.25 6.83
C GLY A 56 17.20 -19.40 5.55
N ASP A 57 16.68 -20.10 4.54
CA ASP A 57 17.36 -20.30 3.26
C ASP A 57 17.00 -19.22 2.25
N SER A 58 17.94 -18.87 1.37
CA SER A 58 17.69 -17.96 0.25
C SER A 58 16.90 -18.65 -0.85
N GLU A 59 15.81 -18.04 -1.30
CA GLU A 59 15.03 -18.47 -2.45
C GLU A 59 14.71 -17.28 -3.36
N THR A 60 14.42 -17.57 -4.63
CA THR A 60 13.93 -16.57 -5.58
C THR A 60 12.42 -16.43 -5.45
N PHE A 61 11.95 -15.21 -5.19
CA PHE A 61 10.57 -14.83 -5.34
C PHE A 61 10.34 -14.31 -6.76
N ASP A 62 9.78 -15.15 -7.62
CA ASP A 62 9.28 -14.75 -8.94
C ASP A 62 7.76 -14.48 -8.84
N PRO A 63 7.28 -13.24 -9.05
CA PRO A 63 5.86 -12.93 -8.92
C PRO A 63 5.01 -13.53 -10.05
N THR A 64 5.59 -13.90 -11.19
CA THR A 64 4.86 -14.43 -12.35
C THR A 64 4.48 -15.90 -12.19
N ASP A 65 5.22 -16.63 -11.35
CA ASP A 65 4.96 -18.04 -11.01
C ASP A 65 4.07 -18.22 -9.75
N ARG A 66 3.57 -17.12 -9.17
CA ARG A 66 2.82 -17.14 -7.90
C ARG A 66 1.35 -16.79 -8.11
N PRO A 67 0.44 -17.38 -7.33
CA PRO A 67 -0.95 -16.94 -7.30
C PRO A 67 -1.06 -15.47 -6.89
N VAL A 68 -1.95 -14.74 -7.55
CA VAL A 68 -2.26 -13.34 -7.26
C VAL A 68 -3.06 -13.26 -5.96
N ARG A 69 -2.36 -13.02 -4.86
CA ARG A 69 -2.92 -12.95 -3.51
C ARG A 69 -2.34 -11.77 -2.73
N TYR A 70 -2.42 -10.60 -3.33
CA TYR A 70 -1.81 -9.40 -2.80
C TYR A 70 -2.80 -8.53 -2.04
N ARG A 71 -2.29 -7.81 -1.04
CA ARG A 71 -2.97 -6.74 -0.33
C ARG A 71 -2.06 -5.53 -0.25
N PHE A 72 -2.56 -4.37 -0.66
CA PHE A 72 -1.81 -3.12 -0.67
C PHE A 72 -2.48 -2.08 0.24
N GLY A 73 -1.68 -1.34 1.00
CA GLY A 73 -2.22 -0.27 1.82
C GLY A 73 -1.30 0.27 2.90
N SER A 74 -1.90 0.98 3.85
CA SER A 74 -1.22 1.38 5.09
C SER A 74 -0.88 0.15 5.91
N ARG A 75 0.22 0.24 6.67
CA ARG A 75 0.64 -0.87 7.54
C ARG A 75 -0.45 -1.28 8.53
N LEU A 76 -1.18 -0.31 9.08
CA LEU A 76 -2.25 -0.55 10.05
C LEU A 76 -3.38 -1.37 9.43
N ALA A 77 -3.87 -0.96 8.24
CA ALA A 77 -4.92 -1.68 7.54
C ALA A 77 -4.51 -3.14 7.25
N LEU A 78 -3.26 -3.34 6.82
CA LEU A 78 -2.77 -4.69 6.53
C LEU A 78 -2.61 -5.57 7.78
N GLU A 79 -2.18 -5.00 8.91
CA GLU A 79 -2.09 -5.72 10.19
C GLU A 79 -3.47 -6.19 10.69
N ASP A 80 -4.53 -5.46 10.34
CA ASP A 80 -5.93 -5.84 10.62
C ASP A 80 -6.52 -6.81 9.57
N GLY A 81 -5.74 -7.23 8.57
CA GLY A 81 -6.18 -8.10 7.47
C GLY A 81 -7.04 -7.38 6.42
N GLU A 82 -7.11 -6.05 6.48
CA GLU A 82 -7.73 -5.18 5.47
C GLU A 82 -6.74 -4.90 4.32
N GLY A 83 -6.81 -3.71 3.73
CA GLY A 83 -6.04 -3.34 2.55
C GLY A 83 -6.67 -3.80 1.24
N ALA A 84 -6.33 -3.07 0.18
CA ALA A 84 -6.89 -3.23 -1.14
C ALA A 84 -6.40 -4.53 -1.79
N ARG A 85 -7.31 -5.27 -2.40
CA ARG A 85 -6.96 -6.37 -3.33
C ARG A 85 -6.78 -5.81 -4.75
N PRO A 86 -5.95 -6.43 -5.60
CA PRO A 86 -5.83 -5.98 -6.98
C PRO A 86 -7.16 -6.16 -7.72
N VAL A 87 -7.44 -5.27 -8.66
CA VAL A 87 -8.70 -5.26 -9.44
C VAL A 87 -8.83 -6.45 -10.39
N ASP A 88 -7.70 -7.04 -10.79
CA ASP A 88 -7.56 -8.20 -11.66
C ASP A 88 -6.29 -8.99 -11.32
N ASP A 89 -5.96 -9.99 -12.16
CA ASP A 89 -4.78 -10.85 -11.98
C ASP A 89 -3.44 -10.16 -12.33
N GLY A 90 -3.48 -8.89 -12.76
CA GLY A 90 -2.31 -8.13 -13.18
C GLY A 90 -1.83 -8.42 -14.60
N GLU A 91 -0.84 -7.64 -15.01
CA GLU A 91 -0.15 -7.77 -16.30
C GLU A 91 1.30 -8.20 -16.06
N ILE A 92 1.75 -9.22 -16.79
CA ILE A 92 3.17 -9.58 -16.81
C ILE A 92 3.88 -8.63 -17.78
N ARG A 93 4.80 -7.82 -17.25
CA ARG A 93 5.68 -6.96 -18.05
C ARG A 93 7.01 -7.69 -18.23
N GLU A 94 7.29 -8.07 -19.48
CA GLU A 94 8.58 -8.64 -19.86
C GLU A 94 9.70 -7.61 -19.62
N ALA A 95 10.88 -8.14 -19.30
CA ALA A 95 12.04 -7.29 -19.07
C ALA A 95 12.44 -6.58 -20.38
N GLU A 96 12.76 -5.28 -20.30
CA GLU A 96 12.98 -4.46 -21.49
C GLU A 96 14.26 -4.83 -22.26
N ASN A 97 15.18 -5.55 -21.61
CA ASN A 97 16.43 -6.01 -22.20
C ASN A 97 16.65 -7.51 -21.95
N ASP A 98 17.28 -8.21 -22.91
CA ASP A 98 17.73 -9.61 -22.77
C ASP A 98 18.97 -9.76 -21.85
N SER A 99 19.10 -8.85 -20.87
CA SER A 99 20.11 -8.93 -19.84
C SER A 99 19.83 -10.15 -18.95
N ALA A 100 20.86 -10.88 -18.53
CA ALA A 100 20.68 -12.06 -17.68
C ALA A 100 20.11 -11.71 -16.29
N ASP A 101 20.15 -10.42 -15.92
CA ASP A 101 19.66 -9.87 -14.65
C ASP A 101 18.29 -9.18 -14.80
N ASP A 102 17.77 -9.08 -16.04
CA ASP A 102 16.50 -8.45 -16.37
C ASP A 102 15.39 -9.53 -16.30
N HIS A 103 14.49 -9.40 -15.33
CA HIS A 103 13.44 -10.36 -15.06
C HIS A 103 12.04 -9.76 -15.28
N SER A 104 11.10 -10.61 -15.68
CA SER A 104 9.70 -10.23 -15.81
C SER A 104 9.14 -9.77 -14.46
N SER A 105 8.23 -8.81 -14.52
CA SER A 105 7.57 -8.24 -13.35
C SER A 105 6.06 -8.39 -13.46
N LEU A 106 5.38 -8.35 -12.32
CA LEU A 106 3.92 -8.37 -12.25
C LEU A 106 3.42 -6.97 -11.92
N VAL A 107 2.63 -6.38 -12.81
CA VAL A 107 2.00 -5.07 -12.64
C VAL A 107 0.59 -5.27 -12.11
N LEU A 108 0.29 -4.68 -10.96
CA LEU A 108 -0.99 -4.79 -10.27
C LEU A 108 -1.62 -3.42 -10.10
N THR A 109 -2.94 -3.36 -10.21
CA THR A 109 -3.72 -2.13 -10.00
C THR A 109 -4.62 -2.29 -8.79
N PHE A 110 -4.55 -1.36 -7.84
CA PHE A 110 -5.28 -1.42 -6.57
C PHE A 110 -6.25 -0.23 -6.42
N PRO A 111 -7.49 -0.44 -5.93
CA PRO A 111 -8.44 0.64 -5.67
C PRO A 111 -8.03 1.47 -4.45
N VAL A 112 -8.05 2.81 -4.59
CA VAL A 112 -7.59 3.73 -3.54
C VAL A 112 -8.42 3.64 -2.25
N ASP A 113 -9.74 3.48 -2.38
CA ASP A 113 -10.69 3.51 -1.25
C ASP A 113 -10.47 2.38 -0.22
N GLU A 114 -9.80 1.30 -0.61
CA GLU A 114 -9.59 0.11 0.23
C GLU A 114 -8.19 0.05 0.87
N MET A 115 -7.29 0.97 0.52
CA MET A 115 -5.90 0.93 0.97
C MET A 115 -5.72 1.35 2.43
N GLY A 116 -6.72 1.99 3.02
CA GLY A 116 -6.62 2.55 4.36
C GLY A 116 -5.54 3.63 4.49
N LEU A 117 -5.26 4.36 3.40
CA LEU A 117 -4.37 5.54 3.37
C LEU A 117 -5.16 6.82 3.67
N ASP A 118 -4.60 7.73 4.46
CA ASP A 118 -5.27 8.93 4.93
C ASP A 118 -4.62 10.27 4.52
N GLY A 119 -3.48 10.23 3.84
CA GLY A 119 -2.82 11.42 3.30
C GLY A 119 -1.68 11.97 4.18
N GLY A 120 -1.14 11.15 5.07
CA GLY A 120 0.04 11.47 5.88
C GLY A 120 1.16 10.44 5.76
N GLU A 121 0.98 9.39 4.97
CA GLU A 121 1.91 8.28 4.89
C GLU A 121 3.14 8.62 4.04
N GLU A 122 4.30 8.20 4.54
CA GLU A 122 5.59 8.27 3.85
C GLU A 122 6.00 6.91 3.25
N THR A 123 5.21 5.87 3.51
CA THR A 123 5.47 4.48 3.09
C THR A 123 4.15 3.75 2.91
N ALA A 124 4.05 2.96 1.85
CA ALA A 124 2.95 2.02 1.65
C ALA A 124 3.50 0.60 1.49
N TRP A 125 2.67 -0.37 1.86
CA TRP A 125 3.06 -1.76 2.05
C TRP A 125 2.27 -2.66 1.12
N LEU A 126 2.92 -3.74 0.68
CA LEU A 126 2.33 -4.81 -0.11
C LEU A 126 2.56 -6.14 0.60
N TYR A 127 1.51 -6.87 0.93
CA TYR A 127 1.60 -8.23 1.47
C TYR A 127 1.14 -9.24 0.45
N TRP A 128 1.87 -10.35 0.34
CA TRP A 128 1.48 -11.54 -0.41
C TRP A 128 1.02 -12.63 0.55
N GLU A 129 -0.19 -13.16 0.37
CA GLU A 129 -0.77 -14.23 1.20
C GLU A 129 -0.36 -15.61 0.64
N ARG A 130 0.20 -16.50 1.49
CA ARG A 130 0.64 -17.84 1.03
C ARG A 130 -0.51 -18.71 0.58
N ASP A 131 -1.64 -18.55 1.25
CA ASP A 131 -2.85 -19.34 1.09
C ASP A 131 -4.08 -18.50 1.45
N ASP A 132 -5.26 -19.10 1.26
CA ASP A 132 -6.53 -18.40 1.42
C ASP A 132 -6.91 -18.17 2.91
N SER A 133 -6.06 -18.56 3.86
CA SER A 133 -6.28 -18.28 5.29
C SER A 133 -5.97 -16.82 5.67
N GLY A 134 -5.36 -16.05 4.76
CA GLY A 134 -4.95 -14.67 5.01
C GLY A 134 -3.65 -14.54 5.79
N HIS A 135 -2.95 -15.64 6.08
CA HIS A 135 -1.61 -15.55 6.65
C HIS A 135 -0.63 -14.97 5.64
N HIS A 136 0.01 -13.88 6.04
CA HIS A 136 1.04 -13.21 5.24
C HIS A 136 2.23 -14.15 5.01
N GLY A 137 2.67 -14.25 3.76
CA GLY A 137 3.91 -14.90 3.38
C GLY A 137 5.04 -13.90 3.35
N TYR A 138 5.03 -13.06 2.31
CA TYR A 138 6.07 -12.06 2.07
C TYR A 138 5.48 -10.65 2.08
N ALA A 139 6.30 -9.68 2.46
CA ALA A 139 5.94 -8.27 2.47
C ALA A 139 6.92 -7.50 1.60
N GLY A 140 6.49 -6.38 1.04
CA GLY A 140 7.34 -5.37 0.42
C GLY A 140 6.81 -3.99 0.82
N PHE A 141 7.65 -2.98 0.71
CA PHE A 141 7.21 -1.60 0.87
C PHE A 141 8.03 -0.70 -0.04
N ASP A 142 7.49 0.47 -0.29
CA ASP A 142 8.18 1.53 -1.01
C ASP A 142 7.83 2.87 -0.38
N SER A 143 8.76 3.82 -0.48
CA SER A 143 8.55 5.18 -0.03
C SER A 143 7.55 5.85 -0.96
N VAL A 144 6.60 6.59 -0.40
CA VAL A 144 5.55 7.27 -1.16
C VAL A 144 5.15 8.54 -0.44
N ARG A 145 4.72 9.56 -1.17
CA ARG A 145 4.01 10.70 -0.59
C ARG A 145 2.53 10.57 -0.86
N VAL A 146 1.75 10.42 0.19
CA VAL A 146 0.29 10.37 0.05
C VAL A 146 -0.29 11.76 0.30
N TYR A 147 -1.08 12.24 -0.65
CA TYR A 147 -1.79 13.50 -0.57
C TYR A 147 -3.27 13.23 -0.44
N ARG A 148 -3.90 13.88 0.54
CA ARG A 148 -5.35 14.07 0.53
C ARG A 148 -5.62 15.46 -0.03
N GLY A 149 -6.15 15.53 -1.24
CA GLY A 149 -6.76 16.77 -1.71
C GLY A 149 -7.87 17.19 -0.74
N TYR A 150 -7.94 18.48 -0.43
CA TYR A 150 -9.22 19.03 -0.02
C TYR A 150 -10.10 18.91 -1.25
N ALA A 151 -11.23 18.18 -1.16
CA ALA A 151 -12.23 18.11 -2.22
C ALA A 151 -12.33 19.49 -2.87
N ARG A 152 -11.99 19.59 -4.17
CA ARG A 152 -11.87 20.88 -4.90
C ARG A 152 -13.05 21.73 -4.47
N GLY A 153 -12.76 22.77 -3.67
CA GLY A 153 -13.76 23.49 -2.90
C GLY A 153 -14.68 24.30 -3.80
N SER A 154 -15.66 23.66 -4.41
CA SER A 154 -16.89 24.31 -4.83
C SER A 154 -17.61 24.89 -3.60
N GLY A 155 -17.49 24.23 -2.43
CA GLY A 155 -18.12 24.69 -1.20
C GLY A 155 -17.62 26.03 -0.65
N LEU A 156 -16.31 26.30 -0.63
CA LEU A 156 -15.79 27.56 -0.04
C LEU A 156 -16.08 28.76 -0.95
N ILE A 157 -15.91 28.61 -2.27
CA ILE A 157 -16.19 29.69 -3.22
C ILE A 157 -17.70 29.97 -3.29
N GLU A 158 -18.56 28.94 -3.28
CA GLU A 158 -20.01 29.13 -3.21
C GLU A 158 -20.46 29.73 -1.87
N GLN A 159 -19.85 29.34 -0.75
CA GLN A 159 -20.14 29.94 0.57
C GLN A 159 -19.72 31.40 0.63
N LEU A 160 -18.57 31.76 0.03
CA LEU A 160 -18.12 33.15 -0.06
C LEU A 160 -19.01 33.98 -1.00
N GLN A 161 -19.48 33.40 -2.12
CA GLN A 161 -20.44 34.05 -3.02
C GLN A 161 -21.79 34.29 -2.33
N GLN A 162 -22.33 33.31 -1.59
CA GLN A 162 -23.58 33.50 -0.82
C GLN A 162 -23.46 34.58 0.28
N LEU A 163 -22.30 34.70 0.92
CA LEU A 163 -22.06 35.78 1.90
C LEU A 163 -21.99 37.15 1.24
N LEU A 164 -21.32 37.27 0.09
CA LEU A 164 -21.19 38.53 -0.65
C LEU A 164 -22.52 38.95 -1.31
N GLU A 165 -23.35 38.00 -1.73
CA GLU A 165 -24.67 38.26 -2.30
C GLU A 165 -25.72 38.61 -1.22
N GLY A 166 -25.59 38.03 -0.02
CA GLY A 166 -26.47 38.31 1.13
C GLY A 166 -26.35 39.73 1.70
N GLU A 167 -25.23 40.42 1.49
CA GLU A 167 -25.01 41.78 1.99
C GLU A 167 -25.61 42.89 1.10
N THR A 168 -26.05 42.55 -0.11
CA THR A 168 -26.65 43.52 -1.05
C THR A 168 -28.19 43.57 -1.01
N GLY A 169 -28.83 42.71 -0.22
CA GLY A 169 -30.29 42.58 -0.14
C GLY A 169 -31.00 43.39 0.95
N SER A 170 -30.28 44.10 1.81
CA SER A 170 -30.88 44.85 2.94
C SER A 170 -30.75 46.36 2.76
N SER A 171 -31.37 46.87 1.70
CA SER A 171 -31.72 48.29 1.58
C SER A 171 -32.87 48.41 0.59
N SER A 172 -34.11 48.53 1.11
CA SER A 172 -35.12 49.48 0.62
C SER A 172 -36.45 49.31 1.36
N ASP A 173 -36.87 50.43 1.96
CA ASP A 173 -38.20 50.85 2.48
C ASP A 173 -38.94 50.01 3.54
#